data_AF-A0A914CXQ8-F1
#
_entry.id   AF-A0A914CXQ8-F1
#
_cell.length_a   1.000
_cell.length_b   1.000
_cell.length_c   1.000
_cell.angle_alpha   90.00
_cell.angle_beta   90.00
_cell.angle_gamma   90.00
#
_symmetry.space_group_name_H-M   'P 1'
#
loop_
_entity.id
_entity.type
_entity.pdbx_description
1 polymer ?
#
loop_
_entity_poly.entity_id
_entity_poly.type
_entity_poly.pdbx_seq_one_letter_code
_entity_poly.pdbx_strand_id
1 'polypeptide(L)'
;MKGPYSQNSSRVTLHSNQSVYTFKPLVGNTTYRISVEAFFGKQSLWYSSTMVTTLLAALDWLSPPSDLTLMDKGSSYLDISWKTPFVSHPSYHHVNQHAVIVYLFNPSTHQSQQVYATSLRMPTSRLVIDHLEANSVYNVTIKAGTDYGYGATSWMVASTIGRRPEYTLRHLSPGTTFNVTLTTNSYPKDQRPGVYSHGDTHRQKTTWATFSTLPLGEYLVTEARLAAETDTSVSIVFRGIEHENDILYE
;
A
#
# COMPACT_ATOMS: atom_id res chain seq x y z
N MET A 1 34.79 13.05 -19.67
CA MET A 1 33.83 12.97 -18.54
C MET A 1 33.48 11.51 -18.32
N LYS A 2 33.81 10.94 -17.15
CA LYS A 2 33.53 9.54 -16.80
C LYS A 2 32.31 9.51 -15.86
N GLY A 3 31.30 8.71 -16.20
CA GLY A 3 30.11 8.52 -15.35
C GLY A 3 30.45 7.82 -14.01
N PRO A 4 29.61 7.96 -12.97
CA PRO A 4 29.98 7.61 -11.59
C PRO A 4 30.02 6.12 -11.24
N TYR A 5 29.83 5.19 -12.18
CA TYR A 5 29.71 3.75 -11.87
C TYR A 5 30.53 2.84 -12.80
N SER A 6 31.83 3.13 -12.99
CA SER A 6 32.76 2.16 -13.59
C SER A 6 34.13 2.24 -12.92
N GLN A 7 34.21 1.71 -11.70
CA GLN A 7 35.47 1.18 -11.17
C GLN A 7 35.24 -0.28 -10.82
N ASN A 8 35.58 -1.18 -11.74
CA ASN A 8 35.46 -2.64 -11.56
C ASN A 8 36.43 -3.19 -10.50
N SER A 9 37.31 -2.36 -9.94
CA SER A 9 38.15 -2.67 -8.81
C SER A 9 38.56 -1.38 -8.10
N SER A 10 38.68 -1.43 -6.77
CA SER A 10 39.25 -0.35 -5.97
C SER A 10 40.42 -0.90 -5.18
N ARG A 11 41.51 -0.14 -5.11
CA ARG A 11 42.72 -0.49 -4.35
C ARG A 11 43.06 0.65 -3.42
N VAL A 12 43.32 0.32 -2.17
CA VAL A 12 43.66 1.29 -1.12
C VAL A 12 44.87 0.77 -0.36
N THR A 13 45.81 1.67 -0.09
CA THR A 13 46.97 1.38 0.75
C THR A 13 46.68 1.92 2.14
N LEU A 14 46.74 1.05 3.14
CA LEU A 14 46.50 1.39 4.54
C LEU A 14 47.84 1.55 5.27
N HIS A 15 47.84 2.35 6.32
CA HIS A 15 48.98 2.43 7.22
C HIS A 15 49.04 1.21 8.14
N SER A 16 50.23 0.87 8.63
CA SER A 16 50.47 -0.30 9.47
C SER A 16 49.71 -0.30 10.80
N ASN A 17 49.18 0.85 11.22
CA ASN A 17 48.37 1.00 12.42
C ASN A 17 46.85 0.82 12.19
N GLN A 18 46.41 0.57 10.96
CA GLN A 18 45.00 0.38 10.62
C GLN A 18 44.68 -1.11 10.46
N SER A 19 43.78 -1.61 11.31
CA SER A 19 43.28 -2.99 11.23
C SER A 19 41.90 -3.10 10.56
N VAL A 20 41.24 -1.96 10.29
CA VAL A 20 39.88 -1.91 9.76
C VAL A 20 39.80 -0.89 8.63
N TYR A 21 39.15 -1.28 7.53
CA TYR A 21 38.82 -0.39 6.43
C TYR A 21 37.41 -0.69 5.91
N THR A 22 36.71 0.34 5.45
CA THR A 22 35.35 0.21 4.90
C THR A 22 35.32 0.74 3.48
N PHE A 23 35.02 -0.12 2.52
CA PHE A 23 34.84 0.26 1.11
C PHE A 23 33.51 0.99 0.92
N LYS A 24 33.55 2.21 0.36
CA LYS A 24 32.37 3.02 0.00
C LYS A 24 32.67 3.89 -1.24
N PRO A 25 31.71 4.09 -2.17
CA PRO A 25 30.42 3.39 -2.29
C PRO A 25 30.58 2.00 -2.96
N LEU A 26 29.83 1.00 -2.48
CA LEU A 26 29.66 -0.30 -3.15
C LEU A 26 28.24 -0.41 -3.72
N VAL A 27 28.08 -1.20 -4.79
CA VAL A 27 26.75 -1.50 -5.36
C VAL A 27 26.08 -2.56 -4.50
N GLY A 28 24.76 -2.43 -4.28
CA GLY A 28 23.97 -3.41 -3.53
C GLY A 28 23.78 -4.73 -4.27
N ASN A 29 23.45 -5.79 -3.53
CA ASN A 29 23.23 -7.14 -4.03
C ASN A 29 24.31 -7.63 -5.00
N THR A 30 25.57 -7.26 -4.74
CA THR A 30 26.70 -7.56 -5.61
C THR A 30 27.76 -8.28 -4.82
N THR A 31 28.25 -9.41 -5.36
CA THR A 31 29.33 -10.18 -4.76
C THR A 31 30.67 -9.59 -5.19
N TYR A 32 31.44 -9.13 -4.22
CA TYR A 32 32.78 -8.60 -4.40
C TYR A 32 33.83 -9.58 -3.88
N ARG A 33 34.94 -9.69 -4.61
CA ARG A 33 36.16 -10.30 -4.08
C ARG A 33 36.95 -9.25 -3.32
N ILE A 34 37.05 -9.41 -2.00
CA ILE A 34 37.88 -8.57 -1.16
C ILE A 34 39.19 -9.32 -0.93
N SER A 35 40.31 -8.67 -1.19
CA SER A 35 41.64 -9.20 -0.92
C SER A 35 42.47 -8.19 -0.14
N VAL A 36 43.21 -8.67 0.86
CA VAL A 36 44.17 -7.89 1.63
C VAL A 36 45.54 -8.52 1.44
N GLU A 37 46.53 -7.68 1.18
CA GLU A 37 47.91 -8.09 1.00
C GLU A 37 48.81 -7.13 1.80
N ALA A 38 49.71 -7.68 2.61
CA ALA A 38 50.67 -6.89 3.36
C ALA A 38 52.07 -6.97 2.77
N PHE A 39 52.80 -5.88 2.89
CA PHE A 39 54.13 -5.72 2.31
C PHE A 39 55.14 -5.25 3.36
N PHE A 40 56.37 -5.72 3.24
CA PHE A 40 57.55 -5.14 3.87
C PHE A 40 58.50 -4.65 2.77
N GLY A 41 58.58 -3.34 2.57
CA GLY A 41 59.26 -2.76 1.41
C GLY A 41 58.61 -3.20 0.09
N LYS A 42 59.36 -3.94 -0.75
CA LYS A 42 58.86 -4.50 -2.02
C LYS A 42 58.40 -5.96 -1.90
N GLN A 43 58.55 -6.58 -0.74
CA GLN A 43 58.24 -7.99 -0.54
C GLN A 43 56.84 -8.16 0.04
N SER A 44 56.01 -8.99 -0.59
CA SER A 44 54.71 -9.39 -0.05
C SER A 44 54.92 -10.40 1.08
N LEU A 45 54.32 -10.14 2.23
CA LEU A 45 54.43 -10.96 3.43
C LEU A 45 53.28 -11.96 3.54
N TRP A 46 52.06 -11.51 3.26
CA TRP A 46 50.86 -12.33 3.34
C TRP A 46 49.76 -11.80 2.43
N TYR A 47 48.89 -12.71 2.00
CA TYR A 47 47.72 -12.44 1.18
C TYR A 47 46.53 -13.24 1.72
N SER A 48 45.37 -12.59 1.81
CA SER A 48 44.10 -13.25 2.14
C SER A 48 42.97 -12.67 1.31
N SER A 49 42.01 -13.51 0.91
CA SER A 49 40.87 -13.06 0.13
C SER A 49 39.59 -13.82 0.50
N THR A 50 38.46 -13.12 0.44
CA THR A 50 37.14 -13.69 0.62
C THR A 50 36.13 -13.06 -0.35
N MET A 51 35.01 -13.74 -0.57
CA MET A 51 33.87 -13.21 -1.30
C MET A 51 32.85 -12.68 -0.30
N VAL A 52 32.41 -11.44 -0.50
CA VAL A 52 31.37 -10.81 0.32
C VAL A 52 30.29 -10.26 -0.59
N THR A 53 29.04 -10.57 -0.29
CA THR A 53 27.88 -10.03 -1.00
C THR A 53 27.29 -8.88 -0.20
N THR A 54 27.11 -7.73 -0.85
CA THR A 54 26.44 -6.58 -0.25
C THR A 54 24.93 -6.83 -0.13
N LEU A 55 24.27 -6.22 0.86
CA LEU A 55 22.81 -6.27 0.99
C LEU A 55 22.12 -5.52 -0.17
N LEU A 56 20.80 -5.69 -0.31
CA LEU A 56 19.98 -4.88 -1.22
C LEU A 56 20.21 -3.38 -0.94
N ALA A 57 20.45 -2.60 -1.99
CA ALA A 57 20.68 -1.16 -1.88
C ALA A 57 19.38 -0.39 -1.63
N ALA A 58 19.47 0.68 -0.85
CA ALA A 58 18.53 1.79 -0.96
C ALA A 58 18.89 2.60 -2.21
N LEU A 59 17.94 2.76 -3.12
CA LEU A 59 18.15 3.45 -4.39
C LEU A 59 17.62 4.89 -4.29
N ASP A 60 18.44 5.81 -3.79
CA ASP A 60 18.04 7.22 -3.55
C ASP A 60 17.62 7.96 -4.83
N TRP A 61 18.08 7.48 -6.00
CA TRP A 61 17.71 8.01 -7.31
C TRP A 61 16.33 7.51 -7.81
N LEU A 62 15.79 6.46 -7.20
CA LEU A 62 14.54 5.84 -7.63
C LEU A 62 13.37 6.38 -6.79
N SER A 63 12.61 7.28 -7.41
CA SER A 63 11.37 7.84 -6.85
C SER A 63 10.36 6.75 -6.48
N PRO A 64 9.47 7.01 -5.51
CA PRO A 64 8.44 6.05 -5.14
C PRO A 64 7.40 5.92 -6.27
N PRO A 65 6.65 4.79 -6.34
CA PRO A 65 5.47 4.70 -7.21
C PRO A 65 4.46 5.82 -6.95
N SER A 66 3.89 6.37 -8.01
CA SER A 66 2.89 7.43 -7.95
C SER A 66 1.48 6.90 -8.15
N ASP A 67 0.47 7.75 -7.98
CA ASP A 67 -0.94 7.44 -8.29
C ASP A 67 -1.43 6.16 -7.61
N LEU A 68 -1.03 5.95 -6.34
CA LEU A 68 -1.44 4.80 -5.55
C LEU A 68 -2.92 4.97 -5.17
N THR A 69 -3.79 4.18 -5.79
CA THR A 69 -5.26 4.29 -5.69
C THR A 69 -5.88 2.99 -5.21
N LEU A 70 -6.95 3.11 -4.41
CA LEU A 70 -7.80 2.00 -4.01
C LEU A 70 -8.92 1.91 -5.04
N MET A 71 -8.90 0.85 -5.85
CA MET A 71 -9.85 0.61 -6.93
C MET A 71 -11.15 0.02 -6.41
N ASP A 72 -11.04 -0.94 -5.49
CA ASP A 72 -12.19 -1.60 -4.86
C ASP A 72 -11.80 -2.15 -3.48
N LYS A 73 -12.80 -2.44 -2.64
CA LYS A 73 -12.62 -3.07 -1.34
C LYS A 73 -13.76 -4.01 -0.98
N GLY A 74 -13.40 -5.17 -0.46
CA GLY A 74 -14.32 -6.14 0.13
C GLY A 74 -14.13 -6.31 1.62
N SER A 75 -14.89 -7.25 2.19
CA SER A 75 -14.76 -7.60 3.60
C SER A 75 -13.49 -8.40 3.90
N SER A 76 -12.80 -8.85 2.86
CA SER A 76 -11.60 -9.66 2.97
C SER A 76 -10.57 -9.34 1.89
N TYR A 77 -10.73 -8.24 1.16
CA TYR A 77 -9.76 -7.86 0.13
C TYR A 77 -9.68 -6.35 -0.07
N LEU A 78 -8.55 -5.91 -0.62
CA LEU A 78 -8.31 -4.57 -1.13
C LEU A 78 -7.73 -4.69 -2.54
N ASP A 79 -8.30 -3.98 -3.51
CA ASP A 79 -7.77 -3.90 -4.88
C ASP A 79 -7.11 -2.55 -5.08
N ILE A 80 -5.81 -2.57 -5.34
CA ILE A 80 -4.98 -1.37 -5.44
C ILE A 80 -4.28 -1.28 -6.79
N SER A 81 -4.10 -0.07 -7.29
CA SER A 81 -3.26 0.20 -8.46
C SER A 81 -2.30 1.36 -8.22
N TRP A 82 -1.24 1.42 -9.00
CA TRP A 82 -0.23 2.47 -8.93
C TRP A 82 0.40 2.69 -10.30
N LYS A 83 1.23 3.72 -10.40
CA LYS A 83 2.05 4.02 -11.57
C LYS A 83 3.53 3.85 -11.25
N THR A 84 4.22 3.06 -12.07
CA THR A 84 5.67 2.87 -11.95
C THR A 84 6.41 4.19 -12.20
N PRO A 85 7.39 4.55 -11.37
CA PRO A 85 8.20 5.74 -11.60
C PRO A 85 8.97 5.65 -12.91
N PHE A 86 8.96 6.73 -13.69
CA PHE A 86 9.72 6.83 -14.93
C PHE A 86 11.19 7.17 -14.64
N VAL A 87 12.10 6.39 -15.21
CA VAL A 87 13.55 6.59 -15.09
C VAL A 87 14.11 6.91 -16.46
N SER A 88 14.52 8.15 -16.69
CA SER A 88 15.04 8.63 -17.98
C SER A 88 16.55 8.53 -18.14
N HIS A 89 17.28 8.14 -17.08
CA HIS A 89 18.73 8.20 -17.05
C HIS A 89 19.36 6.88 -17.55
N PRO A 90 20.22 6.93 -18.59
CA PRO A 90 20.81 5.73 -19.20
C PRO A 90 21.72 4.91 -18.28
N SER A 91 22.19 5.51 -17.18
CA SER A 91 23.12 4.87 -16.23
C SER A 91 22.43 4.08 -15.12
N TYR A 92 21.10 4.19 -14.99
CA TYR A 92 20.36 3.44 -13.97
C TYR A 92 19.85 2.13 -14.55
N HIS A 93 19.90 1.08 -13.72
CA HIS A 93 19.29 -0.20 -14.07
C HIS A 93 17.77 -0.04 -14.24
N HIS A 94 17.21 -0.78 -15.19
CA HIS A 94 15.79 -0.75 -15.47
C HIS A 94 15.01 -1.24 -14.24
N VAL A 95 14.00 -0.46 -13.83
CA VAL A 95 13.03 -0.88 -12.80
C VAL A 95 12.34 -2.13 -13.29
N ASN A 96 12.45 -3.22 -12.53
CA ASN A 96 11.99 -4.54 -12.96
C ASN A 96 11.06 -5.21 -11.94
N GLN A 97 10.83 -4.60 -10.79
CA GLN A 97 9.95 -5.13 -9.76
C GLN A 97 9.33 -4.06 -8.86
N HIS A 98 8.26 -4.45 -8.19
CA HIS A 98 7.62 -3.71 -7.10
C HIS A 98 7.59 -4.59 -5.85
N ALA A 99 7.91 -4.03 -4.69
CA ALA A 99 7.65 -4.69 -3.40
C ALA A 99 6.43 -4.06 -2.75
N VAL A 100 5.45 -4.89 -2.37
CA VAL A 100 4.25 -4.47 -1.65
C VAL A 100 4.26 -5.11 -0.27
N ILE A 101 4.07 -4.32 0.78
CA ILE A 101 3.96 -4.80 2.16
C ILE A 101 2.75 -4.17 2.81
N VAL A 102 1.95 -5.00 3.48
CA VAL A 102 0.70 -4.60 4.13
C VAL A 102 0.82 -4.83 5.63
N TYR A 103 0.43 -3.82 6.38
CA TYR A 103 0.42 -3.85 7.83
C TYR A 103 -0.99 -3.66 8.36
N LEU A 104 -1.45 -4.58 9.21
CA LEU A 104 -2.69 -4.43 9.97
C LEU A 104 -2.45 -3.47 11.14
N PHE A 105 -3.28 -2.43 11.26
CA PHE A 105 -3.23 -1.49 12.36
C PHE A 105 -4.12 -1.96 13.52
N ASN A 106 -3.54 -2.07 14.71
CA ASN A 106 -4.26 -2.38 15.94
C ASN A 106 -4.63 -1.06 16.66
N PRO A 107 -5.93 -0.70 16.73
CA PRO A 107 -6.36 0.55 17.35
C PRO A 107 -6.23 0.55 18.88
N SER A 108 -6.08 -0.62 19.51
CA SER A 108 -5.92 -0.72 20.97
C SER A 108 -4.48 -0.48 21.41
N THR A 109 -3.51 -0.96 20.63
CA THR A 109 -2.08 -0.82 20.95
C THR A 109 -1.40 0.30 20.16
N HIS A 110 -2.09 0.90 19.17
CA HIS A 110 -1.53 1.84 18.21
C HIS A 110 -0.31 1.31 17.44
N GLN A 111 -0.22 -0.02 17.31
CA GLN A 111 0.88 -0.69 16.61
C GLN A 111 0.39 -1.32 15.29
N SER A 112 1.28 -1.33 14.31
CA SER A 112 1.07 -1.97 13.03
C SER A 112 1.85 -3.28 12.96
N GLN A 113 1.17 -4.37 12.59
CA GLN A 113 1.78 -5.69 12.38
C GLN A 113 1.80 -6.02 10.90
N GLN A 114 2.95 -6.48 10.38
CA GLN A 114 3.01 -6.96 9.00
C GLN A 114 2.19 -8.23 8.83
N VAL A 115 1.27 -8.23 7.88
CA VAL A 115 0.36 -9.37 7.60
C VAL A 115 0.54 -9.93 6.20
N TYR A 116 1.10 -9.14 5.27
CA TYR A 116 1.33 -9.56 3.89
C TYR A 116 2.57 -8.88 3.32
N ALA A 117 3.33 -9.60 2.50
CA ALA A 117 4.46 -9.06 1.75
C ALA A 117 4.66 -9.85 0.45
N THR A 118 4.90 -9.15 -0.66
CA THR A 118 5.17 -9.77 -1.95
C THR A 118 6.08 -8.91 -2.81
N SER A 119 6.78 -9.54 -3.76
CA SER A 119 7.52 -8.87 -4.83
C SER A 119 6.91 -9.24 -6.18
N LEU A 120 6.48 -8.24 -6.93
CA LEU A 120 5.82 -8.37 -8.22
C LEU A 120 6.80 -7.96 -9.32
N ARG A 121 7.01 -8.83 -10.30
CA ARG A 121 7.78 -8.46 -11.50
C ARG A 121 6.98 -7.49 -12.37
N MET A 122 7.68 -6.55 -13.00
CA MET A 122 7.10 -5.70 -14.04
C MET A 122 6.54 -6.55 -15.19
N PRO A 123 5.46 -6.11 -15.86
CA PRO A 123 4.86 -4.77 -15.82
C PRO A 123 3.73 -4.59 -14.77
N THR A 124 3.60 -5.50 -13.81
CA THR A 124 2.47 -5.49 -12.86
C THR A 124 2.41 -4.21 -12.03
N SER A 125 1.26 -3.52 -12.12
CA SER A 125 0.96 -2.23 -11.48
C SER A 125 -0.40 -2.19 -10.78
N ARG A 126 -1.03 -3.36 -10.61
CA ARG A 126 -2.27 -3.57 -9.85
C ARG A 126 -2.15 -4.86 -9.05
N LEU A 127 -2.72 -4.89 -7.86
CA LEU A 127 -2.72 -6.06 -6.99
C LEU A 127 -4.03 -6.13 -6.20
N VAL A 128 -4.64 -7.31 -6.20
CA VAL A 128 -5.68 -7.66 -5.23
C VAL A 128 -5.01 -8.34 -4.04
N ILE A 129 -5.10 -7.70 -2.88
CA ILE A 129 -4.66 -8.24 -1.60
C ILE A 129 -5.86 -8.92 -0.97
N ASP A 130 -5.83 -10.24 -0.84
CA ASP A 130 -6.94 -11.05 -0.34
C ASP A 130 -6.68 -11.55 1.10
N HIS A 131 -7.60 -12.38 1.62
CA HIS A 131 -7.55 -12.98 2.97
C HIS A 131 -7.38 -11.99 4.13
N LEU A 132 -7.85 -10.76 3.96
CA LEU A 132 -7.81 -9.73 4.99
C LEU A 132 -8.93 -9.93 6.03
N GLU A 133 -8.70 -9.46 7.25
CA GLU A 133 -9.73 -9.32 8.27
C GLU A 133 -10.69 -8.19 7.89
N ALA A 134 -11.98 -8.40 8.16
CA ALA A 134 -13.02 -7.41 7.92
C ALA A 134 -12.98 -6.29 8.94
N ASN A 135 -13.57 -5.14 8.61
CA ASN A 135 -13.63 -3.96 9.49
C ASN A 135 -12.26 -3.59 10.10
N SER A 136 -11.20 -3.71 9.30
CA SER A 136 -9.84 -3.56 9.75
C SER A 136 -9.12 -2.53 8.90
N VAL A 137 -8.24 -1.75 9.53
CA VAL A 137 -7.46 -0.69 8.88
C VAL A 137 -6.08 -1.23 8.55
N TYR A 138 -5.65 -1.04 7.31
CA TYR A 138 -4.37 -1.48 6.80
C TYR A 138 -3.57 -0.29 6.28
N ASN A 139 -2.27 -0.32 6.56
CA ASN A 139 -1.29 0.51 5.89
C ASN A 139 -0.63 -0.33 4.79
N VAL A 140 -0.79 0.09 3.54
CA VAL A 140 -0.18 -0.57 2.39
C VAL A 140 0.97 0.28 1.92
N THR A 141 2.16 -0.32 1.84
CA THR A 141 3.37 0.32 1.37
C THR A 141 3.82 -0.32 0.06
N ILE A 142 4.37 0.49 -0.84
CA ILE A 142 4.92 0.03 -2.10
C ILE A 142 6.23 0.72 -2.44
N LYS A 143 7.17 -0.05 -2.98
CA LYS A 143 8.46 0.44 -3.49
C LYS A 143 8.70 -0.08 -4.90
N ALA A 144 9.22 0.77 -5.77
CA ALA A 144 9.81 0.32 -7.03
C ALA A 144 11.24 -0.17 -6.78
N GLY A 145 11.70 -1.13 -7.57
CA GLY A 145 13.03 -1.69 -7.41
C GLY A 145 13.62 -2.29 -8.68
N THR A 146 14.89 -2.61 -8.55
CA THR A 146 15.69 -3.38 -9.52
C THR A 146 16.13 -4.68 -8.82
N ASP A 147 16.83 -5.57 -9.51
CA ASP A 147 17.43 -6.74 -8.85
C ASP A 147 18.46 -6.36 -7.77
N TYR A 148 18.92 -5.09 -7.73
CA TYR A 148 19.95 -4.63 -6.82
C TYR A 148 19.42 -3.96 -5.54
N GLY A 149 18.16 -3.55 -5.53
CA GLY A 149 17.63 -2.74 -4.44
C GLY A 149 16.27 -2.11 -4.72
N TYR A 150 15.76 -1.39 -3.72
CA TYR A 150 14.48 -0.70 -3.78
C TYR A 150 14.67 0.80 -3.53
N GLY A 151 13.84 1.59 -4.21
CA GLY A 151 13.81 3.04 -4.06
C GLY A 151 12.98 3.53 -2.88
N ALA A 152 12.55 4.78 -2.98
CA ALA A 152 11.66 5.39 -2.00
C ALA A 152 10.30 4.68 -1.91
N THR A 153 9.62 4.88 -0.78
CA THR A 153 8.36 4.19 -0.44
C THR A 153 7.17 5.11 -0.65
N SER A 154 6.16 4.64 -1.36
CA SER A 154 4.81 5.22 -1.36
C SER A 154 3.92 4.41 -0.42
N TRP A 155 2.88 5.02 0.12
CA TRP A 155 1.99 4.34 1.05
C TRP A 155 0.56 4.89 0.98
N MET A 156 -0.39 4.07 1.38
CA MET A 156 -1.79 4.46 1.58
C MET A 156 -2.37 3.76 2.80
N VAL A 157 -3.43 4.34 3.36
CA VAL A 157 -4.24 3.69 4.39
C VAL A 157 -5.60 3.37 3.80
N ALA A 158 -6.02 2.11 3.93
CA ALA A 158 -7.30 1.62 3.46
C ALA A 158 -7.93 0.72 4.51
N SER A 159 -9.24 0.56 4.48
CA SER A 159 -9.95 -0.32 5.40
C SER A 159 -10.83 -1.29 4.63
N THR A 160 -10.90 -2.54 5.10
CA THR A 160 -11.89 -3.51 4.62
C THR A 160 -13.28 -3.14 5.12
N ILE A 161 -14.31 -3.55 4.39
CA ILE A 161 -15.70 -3.39 4.84
C ILE A 161 -16.06 -4.44 5.90
N GLY A 162 -17.11 -4.19 6.70
CA GLY A 162 -17.64 -5.19 7.61
C GLY A 162 -18.24 -6.38 6.85
N ARG A 163 -18.23 -7.59 7.45
CA ARG A 163 -18.86 -8.81 6.86
C ARG A 163 -20.39 -8.75 6.84
N ARG A 164 -20.98 -7.73 7.44
CA ARG A 164 -22.43 -7.50 7.48
C ARG A 164 -22.66 -6.04 7.09
N PRO A 165 -23.75 -5.71 6.36
CA PRO A 165 -24.25 -4.35 6.41
C PRO A 165 -24.51 -4.05 7.88
N GLU A 166 -23.88 -3.01 8.43
CA GLU A 166 -23.97 -2.76 9.87
C GLU A 166 -25.44 -2.59 10.27
N TYR A 167 -26.28 -1.96 9.43
CA TYR A 167 -27.74 -2.10 9.42
C TYR A 167 -28.27 -1.77 8.01
N THR A 168 -29.21 -2.55 7.47
CA THR A 168 -29.91 -2.20 6.23
C THR A 168 -31.30 -1.67 6.57
N LEU A 169 -31.56 -0.40 6.26
CA LEU A 169 -32.92 0.15 6.32
C LEU A 169 -33.73 -0.43 5.15
N ARG A 170 -34.84 -1.11 5.45
CA ARG A 170 -35.73 -1.77 4.48
C ARG A 170 -37.12 -1.16 4.55
N HIS A 171 -37.93 -1.39 3.51
CA HIS A 171 -39.30 -0.89 3.39
C HIS A 171 -39.41 0.64 3.43
N LEU A 172 -38.40 1.33 2.88
CA LEU A 172 -38.48 2.77 2.67
C LEU A 172 -39.44 3.06 1.50
N SER A 173 -40.34 4.01 1.68
CA SER A 173 -41.20 4.51 0.59
C SER A 173 -40.35 5.00 -0.58
N PRO A 174 -40.63 4.58 -1.83
CA PRO A 174 -39.96 5.10 -3.02
C PRO A 174 -40.16 6.62 -3.18
N GLY A 175 -39.20 7.30 -3.82
CA GLY A 175 -39.25 8.74 -4.11
C GLY A 175 -39.24 9.64 -2.88
N THR A 176 -38.89 9.10 -1.71
CA THR A 176 -39.03 9.79 -0.43
C THR A 176 -37.66 10.13 0.14
N THR A 177 -37.53 11.34 0.68
CA THR A 177 -36.33 11.78 1.39
C THR A 177 -36.50 11.54 2.88
N PHE A 178 -35.57 10.78 3.46
CA PHE A 178 -35.53 10.40 4.86
C PHE A 178 -34.40 11.14 5.57
N ASN A 179 -34.67 11.65 6.77
CA ASN A 179 -33.64 12.09 7.69
C ASN A 179 -33.29 10.92 8.64
N VAL A 180 -32.11 10.35 8.49
CA VAL A 180 -31.67 9.20 9.28
C VAL A 180 -30.73 9.70 10.36
N THR A 181 -31.13 9.49 11.62
CA THR A 181 -30.31 9.79 12.80
C THR A 181 -29.82 8.49 13.43
N LEU A 182 -28.52 8.36 13.59
CA LEU A 182 -27.87 7.24 14.25
C LEU A 182 -27.36 7.70 15.61
N THR A 183 -27.78 7.04 16.69
CA THR A 183 -27.28 7.29 18.05
C THR A 183 -26.66 6.03 18.60
N THR A 184 -25.43 6.14 19.11
CA THR A 184 -24.73 5.05 19.78
C THR A 184 -24.38 5.42 21.22
N ASN A 185 -24.48 4.45 22.12
CA ASN A 185 -24.01 4.57 23.49
C ASN A 185 -22.51 4.23 23.50
N SER A 186 -21.65 5.16 23.90
CA SER A 186 -20.25 4.84 24.16
C SER A 186 -20.08 4.43 25.61
N TYR A 187 -19.67 3.17 25.83
CA TYR A 187 -19.33 2.66 27.15
C TYR A 187 -17.85 2.98 27.45
N PRO A 188 -17.50 3.38 28.68
CA PRO A 188 -16.10 3.45 29.09
C PRO A 188 -15.45 2.07 28.94
N LYS A 189 -14.22 2.01 28.41
CA LYS A 189 -13.51 0.77 28.05
C LYS A 189 -13.27 -0.21 29.23
N ASP A 190 -13.47 0.22 30.47
CA ASP A 190 -13.10 -0.53 31.67
C ASP A 190 -14.26 -1.27 32.35
N GLN A 191 -15.48 -1.26 31.80
CA GLN A 191 -16.62 -1.97 32.37
C GLN A 191 -16.81 -3.35 31.74
N ARG A 192 -16.77 -4.39 32.58
CA ARG A 192 -17.17 -5.75 32.20
C ARG A 192 -18.66 -5.76 31.83
N PRO A 193 -19.08 -6.45 30.75
CA PRO A 193 -20.49 -6.54 30.37
C PRO A 193 -21.32 -7.12 31.53
N GLY A 194 -22.30 -6.36 32.03
CA GLY A 194 -23.27 -6.83 33.03
C GLY A 194 -23.15 -6.26 34.45
N VAL A 195 -22.20 -5.36 34.72
CA VAL A 195 -22.13 -4.64 36.00
C VAL A 195 -22.57 -3.20 35.78
N TYR A 196 -23.82 -2.89 36.09
CA TYR A 196 -24.36 -1.53 36.03
C TYR A 196 -24.10 -0.82 37.35
N SER A 197 -23.24 0.21 37.34
CA SER A 197 -23.09 1.12 38.48
C SER A 197 -24.20 2.17 38.40
N HIS A 198 -24.92 2.39 39.50
CA HIS A 198 -25.96 3.41 39.57
C HIS A 198 -25.29 4.79 39.57
N GLY A 199 -25.16 5.40 38.38
CA GLY A 199 -24.52 6.71 38.20
C GLY A 199 -23.71 6.89 36.91
N ASP A 200 -23.60 5.88 36.04
CA ASP A 200 -22.86 6.03 34.79
C ASP A 200 -23.55 7.01 33.82
N THR A 201 -22.93 8.16 33.61
CA THR A 201 -23.28 9.07 32.52
C THR A 201 -22.93 8.43 31.17
N HIS A 202 -23.90 7.79 30.53
CA HIS A 202 -23.78 7.28 29.18
C HIS A 202 -23.43 8.43 28.22
N ARG A 203 -22.24 8.37 27.61
CA ARG A 203 -21.86 9.35 26.60
C ARG A 203 -22.43 8.89 25.27
N GLN A 204 -23.54 9.48 24.86
CA GLN A 204 -24.13 9.23 23.55
C GLN A 204 -23.37 9.98 22.46
N LYS A 205 -23.16 9.32 21.32
CA LYS A 205 -22.70 9.95 20.09
C LYS A 205 -23.83 9.85 19.07
N THR A 206 -24.24 10.99 18.53
CA THR A 206 -25.30 11.08 17.53
C THR A 206 -24.74 11.66 16.24
N THR A 207 -25.10 11.06 15.11
CA THR A 207 -24.84 11.58 13.76
C THR A 207 -26.12 11.50 12.94
N TRP A 208 -26.25 12.34 11.92
CA TRP A 208 -27.42 12.35 11.04
C TRP A 208 -26.99 12.51 9.58
N ALA A 209 -27.80 11.99 8.66
CA ALA A 209 -27.65 12.19 7.23
C ALA A 209 -29.01 12.06 6.53
N THR A 210 -29.15 12.74 5.40
CA THR A 210 -30.35 12.72 4.57
C THR A 210 -30.17 11.74 3.41
N PHE A 211 -31.12 10.85 3.19
CA PHE A 211 -31.09 9.85 2.13
C PHE A 211 -32.39 9.88 1.35
N SER A 212 -32.32 9.86 0.02
CA SER A 212 -33.51 9.79 -0.84
C SER A 212 -33.58 8.44 -1.52
N THR A 213 -34.74 7.81 -1.48
CA THR A 213 -35.03 6.66 -2.32
C THR A 213 -35.43 7.15 -3.71
N LEU A 214 -35.05 6.39 -4.74
CA LEU A 214 -35.53 6.67 -6.09
C LEU A 214 -37.06 6.46 -6.15
N PRO A 215 -37.82 7.32 -6.86
CA PRO A 215 -39.22 7.06 -7.21
C PRO A 215 -39.49 5.66 -7.80
N LEU A 216 -40.73 5.20 -7.75
CA LEU A 216 -41.12 4.06 -8.61
C LEU A 216 -41.27 4.59 -10.05
N GLY A 217 -40.54 4.02 -11.00
CA GLY A 217 -40.60 4.46 -12.38
C GLY A 217 -39.62 3.72 -13.28
N GLU A 218 -39.79 3.90 -14.59
CA GLU A 218 -38.79 3.54 -15.57
C GLU A 218 -37.69 4.61 -15.55
N TYR A 219 -36.46 4.14 -15.47
CA TYR A 219 -35.28 5.00 -15.42
C TYR A 219 -34.49 4.79 -16.68
N LEU A 220 -34.38 5.85 -17.48
CA LEU A 220 -33.50 5.85 -18.62
C LEU A 220 -32.06 5.95 -18.11
N VAL A 221 -31.34 4.83 -18.19
CA VAL A 221 -29.90 4.81 -17.94
C VAL A 221 -29.21 5.25 -19.24
N THR A 222 -28.87 6.53 -19.33
CA THR A 222 -28.19 7.06 -20.51
C THR A 222 -26.72 6.63 -20.52
N GLU A 223 -26.24 6.27 -21.71
CA GLU A 223 -24.84 5.92 -21.96
C GLU A 223 -24.28 4.76 -21.12
N ALA A 224 -25.10 3.74 -20.83
CA ALA A 224 -24.57 2.50 -20.24
C ALA A 224 -23.54 1.86 -21.20
N ARG A 225 -22.29 1.75 -20.73
CA ARG A 225 -21.19 1.14 -21.48
C ARG A 225 -20.58 0.01 -20.68
N LEU A 226 -20.19 -1.06 -21.39
CA LEU A 226 -19.42 -2.15 -20.82
C LEU A 226 -18.05 -1.63 -20.39
N ALA A 227 -17.73 -1.74 -19.11
CA ALA A 227 -16.49 -1.26 -18.54
C ALA A 227 -15.45 -2.38 -18.41
N ALA A 228 -15.88 -3.58 -18.05
CA ALA A 228 -15.06 -4.79 -18.04
C ALA A 228 -15.93 -6.04 -18.07
N GLU A 229 -15.42 -7.10 -18.69
CA GLU A 229 -16.03 -8.44 -18.70
C GLU A 229 -14.96 -9.48 -18.38
N THR A 230 -15.35 -10.45 -17.56
CA THR A 230 -14.58 -11.63 -17.17
C THR A 230 -15.47 -12.86 -17.34
N ASP A 231 -14.89 -14.05 -17.29
CA ASP A 231 -15.60 -15.32 -17.41
C ASP A 231 -16.75 -15.51 -16.38
N THR A 232 -16.78 -14.70 -15.31
CA THR A 232 -17.79 -14.80 -14.23
C THR A 232 -18.44 -13.48 -13.84
N SER A 233 -18.11 -12.35 -14.47
CA SER A 233 -18.71 -11.05 -14.12
C SER A 233 -18.59 -9.99 -15.22
N VAL A 234 -19.58 -9.09 -15.27
CA VAL A 234 -19.65 -7.92 -16.14
C VAL A 234 -19.83 -6.68 -15.30
N SER A 235 -18.99 -5.67 -15.53
CA SER A 235 -19.10 -4.33 -14.96
C SER A 235 -19.54 -3.34 -16.03
N ILE A 236 -20.53 -2.51 -15.72
CA ILE A 236 -21.01 -1.44 -16.60
C ILE A 236 -20.82 -0.09 -15.92
N VAL A 237 -20.50 0.93 -16.72
CA VAL A 237 -20.44 2.33 -16.32
C VAL A 237 -21.60 3.05 -16.99
N PHE A 238 -22.33 3.85 -16.23
CA PHE A 238 -23.48 4.61 -16.73
C PHE A 238 -23.48 6.04 -16.18
N ARG A 239 -24.14 6.96 -16.89
CA ARG A 239 -24.32 8.34 -16.44
C ARG A 239 -25.49 8.44 -15.44
N GLY A 240 -25.55 9.54 -14.69
CA GLY A 240 -26.55 9.75 -13.63
C GLY A 240 -27.98 9.52 -14.11
N ILE A 241 -28.80 8.99 -13.20
CA ILE A 241 -30.18 8.56 -13.47
C ILE A 241 -31.06 9.79 -13.70
N GLU A 242 -31.68 9.88 -14.88
CA GLU A 242 -32.66 10.91 -15.22
C GLU A 242 -34.08 10.33 -15.14
N HIS A 243 -35.01 11.10 -14.57
CA HIS A 243 -36.42 10.70 -14.42
C HIS A 243 -37.21 11.12 -15.66
N GLU A 244 -37.91 10.18 -16.30
CA GLU A 244 -38.51 10.37 -17.64
C GLU A 244 -39.92 11.01 -17.60
N ASN A 245 -40.57 11.04 -16.44
CA ASN A 245 -41.92 11.60 -16.28
C ASN A 245 -41.91 12.99 -15.63
N ASP A 246 -42.86 13.85 -16.03
CA ASP A 246 -43.09 15.15 -15.38
C ASP A 246 -43.44 14.97 -13.90
N ILE A 247 -42.70 15.66 -13.02
CA ILE A 247 -42.96 15.68 -11.58
C ILE A 247 -44.10 16.66 -11.31
N LEU A 248 -45.32 16.15 -11.17
CA LEU A 248 -46.46 16.93 -10.68
C LEU A 248 -46.47 16.91 -9.16
N TYR A 249 -46.33 18.09 -8.54
CA TYR A 249 -46.55 18.29 -7.11
C TYR A 249 -48.04 18.63 -6.89
N GLU A 250 -48.75 17.81 -6.12
CA GLU A 250 -50.04 18.16 -5.48
C GLU A 250 -49.82 18.72 -4.07
#